data_AF-A0A3D8IZ37-F1
#
_entry.id   AF-A0A3D8IZ37-F1
#
_cell.length_a   1.000
_cell.length_b   1.000
_cell.length_c   1.000
_cell.angle_alpha   90.00
_cell.angle_beta   90.00
_cell.angle_gamma   90.00
#
_symmetry.space_group_name_H-M   'P 1'
#
loop_
_entity.id
_entity.type
_entity.pdbx_description
1 polymer ?
#
loop_
_entity_poly.entity_id
_entity_poly.type
_entity_poly.pdbx_seq_one_letter_code
_entity_poly.pdbx_strand_id
1 'polypeptide(L)'
;GLDMIGNTTSFNGQKLLSGSFTNKEFQVGAYSNESIKASIGATTSDKIGQVRVSTGGLITAANTVNITFKNVDGVNDVRLQSVKISTSVGTGIGVLAEVINKNSDKTGIRAVANVISTSDEMIKSGTMSNIIINGITIGDVNNIKAGDSDGRLVQAFNAVTNQTGVEAYTDERGRLNLRSVDGRGIKISIEKNQKGQDGKVAEVSVRSLNGGQKLEGKGSENYGRLSLTRLDARDIVVMSAANAKEPYKALGFDNKRVAKTVVNLRDTMGEFNKDVKSASGANYNAVIASGGAAMGAGVMTLRGAMVVMDIAESATKILDRIRADLGSVQGQMISTVNNISVTQVNVKAAESQIREVDFAQESANFNKLNILAQSGSFAMSQANNVQQNILRLLQ
;
A
#
# COMPACT_ATOMS: atom_id res chain seq x y z
N GLY A 1 4.62 -16.89 12.02
CA GLY A 1 3.75 -16.30 13.05
C GLY A 1 2.40 -15.90 12.49
N LEU A 2 2.34 -14.78 11.76
CA LEU A 2 1.07 -14.25 11.21
C LEU A 2 0.30 -15.25 10.33
N ASP A 3 0.99 -15.94 9.42
CA ASP A 3 0.36 -16.96 8.56
C ASP A 3 -0.22 -18.13 9.35
N MET A 4 0.36 -18.47 10.51
CA MET A 4 -0.21 -19.50 11.38
C MET A 4 -1.56 -19.01 11.90
N ILE A 5 -1.63 -17.79 12.48
CA ILE A 5 -2.87 -17.23 13.01
C ILE A 5 -3.95 -17.15 11.93
N GLY A 6 -3.60 -16.66 10.73
CA GLY A 6 -4.52 -16.58 9.59
C GLY A 6 -5.09 -17.94 9.17
N ASN A 7 -4.25 -18.99 9.20
CA ASN A 7 -4.62 -20.34 8.74
C ASN A 7 -5.17 -21.25 9.85
N THR A 8 -4.93 -20.98 11.12
CA THR A 8 -5.37 -21.84 12.23
C THR A 8 -6.67 -21.37 12.87
N THR A 9 -6.92 -20.06 12.94
CA THR A 9 -8.12 -19.50 13.59
C THR A 9 -9.39 -20.02 12.92
N SER A 10 -10.17 -20.81 13.67
CA SER A 10 -11.34 -21.51 13.14
C SER A 10 -12.43 -21.71 14.18
N PHE A 11 -13.68 -21.81 13.72
CA PHE A 11 -14.82 -22.23 14.52
C PHE A 11 -15.51 -23.43 13.85
N ASN A 12 -15.68 -24.54 14.57
CA ASN A 12 -16.26 -25.80 14.06
C ASN A 12 -15.67 -26.23 12.68
N GLY A 13 -14.34 -26.16 12.55
CA GLY A 13 -13.63 -26.49 11.31
C GLY A 13 -13.68 -25.41 10.22
N GLN A 14 -14.50 -24.36 10.36
CA GLN A 14 -14.54 -23.25 9.42
C GLN A 14 -13.43 -22.25 9.72
N LYS A 15 -12.56 -22.00 8.73
CA LYS A 15 -11.50 -21.01 8.83
C LYS A 15 -12.07 -19.60 8.76
N LEU A 16 -11.69 -18.76 9.72
CA LEU A 16 -12.25 -17.40 9.86
C LEU A 16 -11.39 -16.36 9.12
N LEU A 17 -10.06 -16.44 9.28
CA LEU A 17 -9.12 -15.39 8.85
C LEU A 17 -8.38 -15.70 7.54
N SER A 18 -8.67 -16.85 6.92
CA SER A 18 -8.06 -17.27 5.65
C SER A 18 -8.66 -16.57 4.42
N GLY A 19 -9.72 -15.78 4.62
CA GLY A 19 -10.53 -15.20 3.54
C GLY A 19 -11.61 -16.15 2.99
N SER A 20 -11.75 -17.35 3.54
CA SER A 20 -12.83 -18.29 3.18
C SER A 20 -14.17 -17.95 3.86
N PHE A 21 -14.16 -17.09 4.86
CA PHE A 21 -15.33 -16.66 5.61
C PHE A 21 -16.02 -15.49 4.90
N THR A 22 -16.57 -15.73 3.72
CA THR A 22 -17.24 -14.71 2.90
C THR A 22 -18.72 -15.00 2.76
N ASN A 23 -19.56 -13.97 2.80
CA ASN A 23 -21.02 -14.03 2.64
C ASN A 23 -21.66 -15.05 3.59
N LYS A 24 -21.21 -15.09 4.85
CA LYS A 24 -21.82 -15.93 5.87
C LYS A 24 -23.08 -15.25 6.39
N GLU A 25 -24.17 -16.00 6.42
CA GLU A 25 -25.47 -15.51 6.83
C GLU A 25 -25.82 -16.08 8.21
N PHE A 26 -26.27 -15.19 9.08
CA PHE A 26 -26.83 -15.53 10.38
C PHE A 26 -28.30 -15.16 10.35
N GLN A 27 -29.18 -16.16 10.27
CA GLN A 27 -30.62 -15.97 10.42
C GLN A 27 -30.90 -15.47 11.84
N VAL A 28 -31.52 -14.29 11.95
CA VAL A 28 -31.78 -13.63 13.22
C VAL A 28 -33.27 -13.33 13.42
N GLY A 29 -34.05 -13.25 12.36
CA GLY A 29 -35.48 -12.97 12.48
C GLY A 29 -36.38 -14.21 12.43
N ALA A 30 -37.66 -13.99 12.73
CA ALA A 30 -38.69 -15.03 12.78
C ALA A 30 -39.16 -15.45 11.39
N TYR A 31 -38.99 -14.58 10.38
CA TYR A 31 -39.37 -14.84 9.00
C TYR A 31 -38.16 -15.19 8.12
N SER A 32 -38.42 -15.89 7.02
CA SER A 32 -37.38 -16.24 6.05
C SER A 32 -36.70 -14.98 5.48
N ASN A 33 -35.38 -15.05 5.30
CA ASN A 33 -34.50 -13.99 4.78
C ASN A 33 -34.16 -12.83 5.74
N GLU A 34 -34.58 -12.88 7.00
CA GLU A 34 -34.13 -11.94 8.04
C GLU A 34 -32.76 -12.35 8.59
N SER A 35 -31.69 -11.98 7.87
CA SER A 35 -30.32 -12.39 8.18
C SER A 35 -29.32 -11.24 8.26
N ILE A 36 -28.30 -11.41 9.11
CA ILE A 36 -27.10 -10.57 9.14
C ILE A 36 -26.01 -11.26 8.33
N LYS A 37 -25.39 -10.52 7.41
CA LYS A 37 -24.29 -10.99 6.59
C LYS A 37 -22.96 -10.58 7.20
N ALA A 38 -22.04 -11.53 7.30
CA ALA A 38 -20.68 -11.30 7.75
C ALA A 38 -19.69 -11.83 6.72
N SER A 39 -18.67 -11.03 6.44
CA SER A 39 -17.52 -11.41 5.63
C SER A 39 -16.26 -10.99 6.36
N ILE A 40 -15.26 -11.86 6.39
CA ILE A 40 -13.94 -11.57 6.95
C ILE A 40 -12.91 -11.73 5.84
N GLY A 41 -12.18 -10.65 5.57
CA GLY A 41 -11.09 -10.65 4.59
C GLY A 41 -9.95 -11.57 5.01
N ALA A 42 -9.12 -11.98 4.04
CA ALA A 42 -7.92 -12.75 4.33
C ALA A 42 -6.90 -11.90 5.11
N THR A 43 -6.29 -12.48 6.14
CA THR A 43 -5.25 -11.83 6.95
C THR A 43 -3.88 -12.51 6.81
N THR A 44 -3.71 -13.37 5.81
CA THR A 44 -2.42 -14.04 5.53
C THR A 44 -1.45 -13.06 4.86
N SER A 45 -0.14 -13.26 5.07
CA SER A 45 0.90 -12.30 4.71
C SER A 45 1.05 -12.02 3.21
N ASP A 46 0.45 -12.84 2.33
CA ASP A 46 0.36 -12.57 0.88
C ASP A 46 -0.83 -11.72 0.47
N LYS A 47 -1.84 -11.63 1.33
CA LYS A 47 -3.06 -10.87 1.08
C LYS A 47 -3.05 -9.50 1.76
N ILE A 48 -2.25 -9.34 2.81
CA ILE A 48 -2.09 -8.07 3.53
C ILE A 48 -0.72 -7.42 3.25
N GLY A 49 -0.65 -6.10 3.48
CA GLY A 49 0.56 -5.33 3.26
C GLY A 49 0.89 -5.08 1.80
N GLN A 50 -0.12 -5.06 0.92
CA GLN A 50 0.08 -4.87 -0.51
C GLN A 50 0.45 -3.42 -0.82
N VAL A 51 1.65 -3.23 -1.36
CA VAL A 51 2.18 -1.92 -1.76
C VAL A 51 2.53 -1.96 -3.23
N ARG A 52 1.99 -1.01 -3.99
CA ARG A 52 2.42 -0.76 -5.36
C ARG A 52 3.65 0.13 -5.35
N VAL A 53 4.77 -0.39 -5.85
CA VAL A 53 5.98 0.38 -6.12
C VAL A 53 6.14 0.57 -7.63
N SER A 54 6.53 1.77 -8.05
CA SER A 54 6.69 2.13 -9.46
C SER A 54 7.80 3.14 -9.63
N THR A 55 8.79 2.87 -10.48
CA THR A 55 9.89 3.78 -10.75
C THR A 55 10.01 4.06 -12.24
N GLY A 56 10.02 5.34 -12.62
CA GLY A 56 10.23 5.78 -13.98
C GLY A 56 11.67 5.53 -14.47
N GLY A 57 11.86 5.54 -15.79
CA GLY A 57 13.19 5.55 -16.40
C GLY A 57 14.03 6.79 -16.06
N LEU A 58 15.32 6.75 -16.39
CA LEU A 58 16.23 7.89 -16.24
C LEU A 58 15.73 9.10 -17.04
N ILE A 59 15.73 10.27 -16.40
CA ILE A 59 15.40 11.55 -17.05
C ILE A 59 16.71 12.19 -17.50
N THR A 60 16.84 12.45 -18.79
CA THR A 60 18.09 12.92 -19.43
C THR A 60 17.96 14.29 -20.09
N ALA A 61 16.85 15.00 -19.87
CA ALA A 61 16.63 16.33 -20.41
C ALA A 61 15.88 17.21 -19.40
N ALA A 62 16.27 18.50 -19.34
CA ALA A 62 15.52 19.51 -18.61
C ALA A 62 14.15 19.73 -19.25
N ASN A 63 13.12 19.90 -18.43
CA ASN A 63 11.76 20.14 -18.91
C ASN A 63 10.89 20.76 -17.80
N THR A 64 9.82 21.43 -18.17
CA THR A 64 8.74 21.78 -17.22
C THR A 64 7.71 20.67 -17.24
N VAL A 65 7.45 20.07 -16.08
CA VAL A 65 6.56 18.92 -15.96
C VAL A 65 5.28 19.24 -15.21
N ASN A 66 4.17 18.66 -15.65
CA ASN A 66 2.85 18.81 -15.06
C ASN A 66 2.17 17.43 -14.96
N ILE A 67 2.08 16.90 -13.75
CA ILE A 67 1.57 15.53 -13.51
C ILE A 67 0.05 15.57 -13.30
N THR A 68 -0.63 14.60 -13.91
CA THR A 68 -1.97 14.16 -13.49
C THR A 68 -1.90 12.69 -13.08
N PHE A 69 -2.30 12.39 -11.85
CA PHE A 69 -2.58 11.01 -11.42
C PHE A 69 -4.03 10.67 -11.74
N LYS A 70 -4.24 9.59 -12.49
CA LYS A 70 -5.57 9.15 -12.91
C LYS A 70 -6.20 8.20 -11.91
N ASN A 71 -7.52 8.30 -11.73
CA ASN A 71 -8.33 7.37 -10.95
C ASN A 71 -7.73 7.03 -9.57
N VAL A 72 -7.31 8.04 -8.80
CA VAL A 72 -6.57 7.82 -7.54
C VAL A 72 -7.40 7.10 -6.48
N ASP A 73 -8.71 7.30 -6.50
CA ASP A 73 -9.72 6.65 -5.65
C ASP A 73 -10.67 5.75 -6.45
N GLY A 74 -10.36 5.51 -7.73
CA GLY A 74 -11.18 4.76 -8.67
C GLY A 74 -12.10 5.62 -9.55
N VAL A 75 -12.23 6.92 -9.27
CA VAL A 75 -13.12 7.82 -10.02
C VAL A 75 -12.44 9.14 -10.37
N ASN A 76 -11.70 9.73 -9.44
CA ASN A 76 -11.19 11.09 -9.55
C ASN A 76 -9.75 11.13 -10.05
N ASP A 77 -9.48 12.18 -10.85
CA ASP A 77 -8.14 12.56 -11.28
C ASP A 77 -7.60 13.67 -10.39
N VAL A 78 -6.31 13.61 -10.07
CA VAL A 78 -5.62 14.66 -9.31
C VAL A 78 -4.50 15.24 -10.14
N ARG A 79 -4.63 16.52 -10.48
CA ARG A 79 -3.62 17.30 -11.19
C ARG A 79 -2.76 18.09 -10.22
N LEU A 80 -1.45 17.99 -10.39
CA LEU A 80 -0.48 18.71 -9.57
C LEU A 80 0.00 19.99 -10.24
N GLN A 81 0.65 20.85 -9.46
CA GLN A 81 1.30 22.05 -9.94
C GLN A 81 2.47 21.70 -10.86
N SER A 82 2.76 22.59 -11.81
CA SER A 82 3.91 22.42 -12.70
C SER A 82 5.22 22.63 -11.96
N VAL A 83 6.21 21.77 -12.21
CA VAL A 83 7.55 21.85 -11.64
C VAL A 83 8.58 21.91 -12.75
N LYS A 84 9.57 22.80 -12.65
CA LYS A 84 10.69 22.83 -13.59
C LYS A 84 11.74 21.81 -13.16
N ILE A 85 12.15 20.95 -14.09
CA ILE A 85 13.26 20.00 -13.93
C ILE A 85 14.49 20.62 -14.60
N SER A 86 15.47 21.04 -13.80
CA SER A 86 16.73 21.59 -14.28
C SER A 86 17.86 21.39 -13.25
N THR A 87 19.02 22.00 -13.51
CA THR A 87 20.20 22.02 -12.62
C THR A 87 20.25 23.24 -11.70
N SER A 88 19.26 24.14 -11.79
CA SER A 88 19.18 25.36 -10.98
C SER A 88 18.61 25.10 -9.58
N VAL A 89 18.95 25.96 -8.62
CA VAL A 89 18.38 25.95 -7.25
C VAL A 89 16.85 26.05 -7.32
N GLY A 90 16.15 25.31 -6.45
CA GLY A 90 14.68 25.33 -6.39
C GLY A 90 13.99 24.65 -7.58
N THR A 91 14.74 23.88 -8.37
CA THR A 91 14.21 23.09 -9.48
C THR A 91 14.69 21.64 -9.38
N GLY A 92 14.14 20.77 -10.20
CA GLY A 92 14.53 19.37 -10.25
C GLY A 92 13.48 18.42 -9.72
N ILE A 93 13.85 17.15 -9.68
CA ILE A 93 12.94 16.08 -9.34
C ILE A 93 12.72 15.96 -7.82
N GLY A 94 13.64 16.49 -7.01
CA GLY A 94 13.45 16.64 -5.56
C GLY A 94 12.22 17.48 -5.23
N VAL A 95 12.12 18.66 -5.85
CA VAL A 95 10.95 19.56 -5.73
C VAL A 95 9.68 18.88 -6.21
N LEU A 96 9.75 18.10 -7.30
CA LEU A 96 8.59 17.35 -7.79
C LEU A 96 8.13 16.28 -6.78
N ALA A 97 9.06 15.55 -6.16
CA ALA A 97 8.74 14.58 -5.13
C ALA A 97 8.09 15.25 -3.91
N GLU A 98 8.56 16.43 -3.50
CA GLU A 98 7.94 17.24 -2.45
C GLU A 98 6.50 17.64 -2.80
N VAL A 99 6.25 18.13 -4.02
CA VAL A 99 4.90 18.49 -4.48
C VAL A 99 3.97 17.27 -4.47
N ILE A 100 4.45 16.08 -4.87
CA ILE A 100 3.66 14.85 -4.80
C ILE A 100 3.34 14.50 -3.34
N ASN A 101 4.35 14.49 -2.47
CA ASN A 101 4.19 14.13 -1.06
C ASN A 101 3.26 15.09 -0.31
N LYS A 102 3.29 16.39 -0.64
CA LYS A 102 2.37 17.39 -0.09
C LYS A 102 0.90 17.16 -0.47
N ASN A 103 0.65 16.41 -1.54
CA ASN A 103 -0.69 16.03 -2.01
C ASN A 103 -0.96 14.52 -1.82
N SER A 104 -0.18 13.84 -0.95
CA SER A 104 -0.31 12.40 -0.70
C SER A 104 -1.62 12.02 -0.01
N ASP A 105 -2.20 12.94 0.76
CA ASP A 105 -3.53 12.83 1.37
C ASP A 105 -4.64 12.63 0.33
N LYS A 106 -4.56 13.34 -0.80
CA LYS A 106 -5.55 13.26 -1.90
C LYS A 106 -5.26 12.14 -2.89
N THR A 107 -3.98 11.87 -3.15
CA THR A 107 -3.56 10.94 -4.21
C THR A 107 -3.36 9.51 -3.71
N GLY A 108 -3.10 9.34 -2.41
CA GLY A 108 -2.62 8.09 -1.81
C GLY A 108 -1.24 7.66 -2.33
N ILE A 109 -0.47 8.58 -2.93
CA ILE A 109 0.83 8.30 -3.56
C ILE A 109 1.92 9.07 -2.83
N ARG A 110 3.01 8.39 -2.51
CA ARG A 110 4.26 8.97 -2.01
C ARG A 110 5.33 8.91 -3.09
N ALA A 111 6.28 9.83 -3.04
CA ALA A 111 7.35 9.95 -4.01
C ALA A 111 8.72 10.07 -3.35
N VAL A 112 9.70 9.43 -3.96
CA VAL A 112 11.12 9.60 -3.65
C VAL A 112 11.86 9.92 -4.94
N ALA A 113 12.65 10.99 -4.90
CA ALA A 113 13.56 11.34 -5.97
C ALA A 113 14.96 10.80 -5.69
N ASN A 114 15.63 10.28 -6.71
CA ASN A 114 17.02 9.88 -6.60
C ASN A 114 17.81 10.37 -7.82
N VAL A 115 18.82 11.21 -7.58
CA VAL A 115 19.67 11.79 -8.63
C VAL A 115 21.12 11.46 -8.30
N ILE A 116 21.59 10.35 -8.88
CA ILE A 116 22.97 9.88 -8.71
C ILE A 116 23.55 9.50 -10.07
N SER A 117 24.72 10.04 -10.39
CA SER A 117 25.52 9.67 -11.55
C SER A 117 26.74 8.87 -11.16
N THR A 118 26.95 7.74 -11.83
CA THR A 118 28.08 6.84 -11.56
C THR A 118 28.89 6.68 -12.84
N SER A 119 30.23 6.62 -12.72
CA SER A 119 31.12 6.30 -13.85
C SER A 119 30.96 4.87 -14.30
N ASP A 120 31.06 4.66 -15.61
CA ASP A 120 30.89 3.33 -16.19
C ASP A 120 32.08 2.42 -15.83
N GLU A 121 33.27 3.02 -15.72
CA GLU A 121 34.52 2.37 -15.36
C GLU A 121 35.11 2.97 -14.08
N MET A 122 36.04 2.25 -13.47
CA MET A 122 36.90 2.77 -12.40
C MET A 122 37.65 4.02 -12.89
N ILE A 123 37.86 4.98 -12.00
CA ILE A 123 38.65 6.19 -12.30
C ILE A 123 40.07 5.74 -12.68
N LYS A 124 40.53 6.14 -13.86
CA LYS A 124 41.89 5.84 -14.35
C LYS A 124 42.86 6.93 -13.91
N SER A 125 44.15 6.57 -13.89
CA SER A 125 45.18 7.58 -13.69
C SER A 125 45.23 8.54 -14.89
N GLY A 126 45.25 9.85 -14.64
CA GLY A 126 45.22 10.79 -15.75
C GLY A 126 44.83 12.22 -15.35
N THR A 127 44.29 12.94 -16.32
CA THR A 127 43.83 14.33 -16.18
C THR A 127 42.39 14.46 -16.63
N MET A 128 41.65 15.39 -16.04
CA MET A 128 40.38 15.90 -16.57
C MET A 128 40.51 17.40 -16.80
N SER A 129 40.40 17.83 -18.05
CA SER A 129 40.51 19.23 -18.45
C SER A 129 39.17 19.96 -18.45
N ASN A 130 39.17 21.22 -17.99
CA ASN A 130 38.05 22.15 -17.91
C ASN A 130 36.74 21.48 -17.45
N ILE A 131 36.74 20.93 -16.23
CA ILE A 131 35.54 20.32 -15.68
C ILE A 131 34.50 21.41 -15.41
N ILE A 132 33.32 21.25 -16.00
CA ILE A 132 32.16 22.11 -15.76
C ILE A 132 31.03 21.23 -15.21
N ILE A 133 30.49 21.58 -14.05
CA ILE A 133 29.37 20.89 -13.43
C ILE A 133 28.25 21.88 -13.09
N ASN A 134 27.03 21.61 -13.53
CA ASN A 134 25.86 22.47 -13.37
C ASN A 134 26.09 23.95 -13.78
N GLY A 135 27.01 24.18 -14.72
CA GLY A 135 27.40 25.52 -15.20
C GLY A 135 28.53 26.18 -14.40
N ILE A 136 29.02 25.55 -13.31
CA ILE A 136 30.16 26.02 -12.51
C ILE A 136 31.44 25.35 -13.02
N THR A 137 32.46 26.16 -13.27
CA THR A 137 33.77 25.68 -13.72
C THR A 137 34.63 25.32 -12.51
N ILE A 138 35.06 24.06 -12.43
CA ILE A 138 36.06 23.57 -11.47
C ILE A 138 37.47 23.79 -12.03
N GLY A 139 37.62 23.68 -13.36
CA GLY A 139 38.91 23.80 -14.04
C GLY A 139 39.60 22.46 -14.27
N ASP A 140 40.92 22.49 -14.41
CA ASP A 140 41.73 21.31 -14.69
C ASP A 140 42.09 20.56 -13.40
N VAL A 141 41.92 19.23 -13.42
CA VAL A 141 42.40 18.35 -12.36
C VAL A 141 43.42 17.39 -12.95
N ASN A 142 44.68 17.66 -12.62
CA ASN A 142 45.83 16.92 -13.14
C ASN A 142 46.29 15.80 -12.20
N ASN A 143 46.96 14.79 -12.78
CA ASN A 143 47.65 13.72 -12.04
C ASN A 143 46.74 12.96 -11.05
N ILE A 144 45.48 12.73 -11.44
CA ILE A 144 44.53 11.91 -10.69
C ILE A 144 45.08 10.49 -10.64
N LYS A 145 45.06 9.83 -9.47
CA LYS A 145 45.47 8.43 -9.35
C LYS A 145 44.31 7.48 -9.65
N ALA A 146 44.64 6.24 -10.00
CA ALA A 146 43.62 5.20 -10.20
C ALA A 146 42.75 5.06 -8.93
N GLY A 147 41.44 4.94 -9.14
CA GLY A 147 40.43 4.91 -8.08
C GLY A 147 40.32 6.19 -7.25
N ASP A 148 40.93 7.30 -7.69
CA ASP A 148 41.09 8.54 -6.91
C ASP A 148 41.65 8.28 -5.50
N SER A 149 42.67 7.41 -5.42
CA SER A 149 43.30 7.02 -4.15
C SER A 149 43.93 8.18 -3.38
N ASP A 150 44.23 9.30 -4.05
CA ASP A 150 44.66 10.56 -3.43
C ASP A 150 43.51 11.53 -3.13
N GLY A 151 42.26 11.17 -3.45
CA GLY A 151 41.03 11.93 -3.19
C GLY A 151 40.94 13.25 -3.95
N ARG A 152 41.82 13.49 -4.93
CA ARG A 152 41.98 14.78 -5.59
C ARG A 152 40.75 15.13 -6.42
N LEU A 153 40.23 14.17 -7.18
CA LEU A 153 39.06 14.40 -8.02
C LEU A 153 37.81 14.65 -7.17
N VAL A 154 37.60 13.84 -6.14
CA VAL A 154 36.47 13.99 -5.21
C VAL A 154 36.54 15.34 -4.49
N GLN A 155 37.72 15.74 -4.00
CA GLN A 155 37.89 17.05 -3.36
C GLN A 155 37.61 18.22 -4.30
N ALA A 156 38.03 18.12 -5.58
CA ALA A 156 37.78 19.16 -6.57
C ALA A 156 36.27 19.37 -6.83
N PHE A 157 35.48 18.29 -6.89
CA PHE A 157 34.02 18.38 -6.96
C PHE A 157 33.41 18.93 -5.67
N ASN A 158 33.87 18.44 -4.52
CA ASN A 158 33.30 18.81 -3.23
C ASN A 158 33.60 20.27 -2.81
N ALA A 159 34.66 20.87 -3.35
CA ALA A 159 34.97 22.29 -3.16
C ALA A 159 33.87 23.23 -3.68
N VAL A 160 33.05 22.78 -4.64
CA VAL A 160 31.96 23.56 -5.25
C VAL A 160 30.56 23.00 -4.91
N THR A 161 30.42 22.11 -3.92
CA THR A 161 29.13 21.50 -3.56
C THR A 161 28.06 22.53 -3.20
N ASN A 162 28.42 23.59 -2.47
CA ASN A 162 27.47 24.63 -2.05
C ASN A 162 26.85 25.40 -3.23
N GLN A 163 27.57 25.50 -4.35
CA GLN A 163 27.09 26.18 -5.56
C GLN A 163 26.35 25.20 -6.48
N THR A 164 26.92 24.01 -6.66
CA THR A 164 26.45 23.03 -7.64
C THR A 164 25.31 22.17 -7.13
N GLY A 165 25.18 21.98 -5.81
CA GLY A 165 24.26 21.05 -5.16
C GLY A 165 24.68 19.59 -5.26
N VAL A 166 25.91 19.31 -5.71
CA VAL A 166 26.40 17.95 -5.99
C VAL A 166 27.55 17.59 -5.06
N GLU A 167 27.45 16.40 -4.47
CA GLU A 167 28.46 15.77 -3.63
C GLU A 167 29.09 14.58 -4.36
N ALA A 168 30.41 14.52 -4.39
CA ALA A 168 31.18 13.45 -5.00
C ALA A 168 31.72 12.48 -3.96
N TYR A 169 31.77 11.20 -4.31
CA TYR A 169 32.43 10.14 -3.55
C TYR A 169 32.86 9.00 -4.47
N THR A 170 33.78 8.15 -4.00
CA THR A 170 34.18 6.90 -4.67
C THR A 170 33.45 5.70 -4.08
N ASP A 171 33.08 4.73 -4.92
CA ASP A 171 32.57 3.43 -4.43
C ASP A 171 33.70 2.42 -4.20
N GLU A 172 33.34 1.25 -3.65
CA GLU A 172 34.27 0.14 -3.39
C GLU A 172 35.00 -0.36 -4.65
N ARG A 173 34.51 -0.02 -5.86
CA ARG A 173 35.11 -0.37 -7.15
C ARG A 173 35.96 0.78 -7.72
N GLY A 174 36.17 1.86 -6.96
CA GLY A 174 36.92 3.04 -7.37
C GLY A 174 36.23 3.86 -8.47
N ARG A 175 34.90 3.76 -8.61
CA ARG A 175 34.11 4.55 -9.57
C ARG A 175 33.70 5.87 -8.94
N LEU A 176 33.64 6.91 -9.77
CA LEU A 176 33.14 8.23 -9.35
C LEU A 176 31.62 8.17 -9.22
N ASN A 177 31.10 8.60 -8.08
CA ASN A 177 29.69 8.80 -7.84
C ASN A 177 29.42 10.27 -7.52
N LEU A 178 28.45 10.86 -8.19
CA LEU A 178 27.97 12.23 -8.00
C LEU A 178 26.51 12.16 -7.54
N ARG A 179 26.23 12.62 -6.32
CA ARG A 179 24.89 12.66 -5.73
C ARG A 179 24.41 14.10 -5.62
N SER A 180 23.19 14.36 -6.08
CA SER A 180 22.51 15.62 -5.83
C SER A 180 21.91 15.63 -4.42
N VAL A 181 22.20 16.66 -3.62
CA VAL A 181 21.74 16.75 -2.23
C VAL A 181 20.26 17.18 -2.14
N ASP A 182 19.83 18.08 -3.03
CA ASP A 182 18.47 18.64 -3.06
C ASP A 182 17.61 18.09 -4.21
N GLY A 183 18.13 17.12 -4.97
CA GLY A 183 17.41 16.48 -6.08
C GLY A 183 17.31 17.34 -7.35
N ARG A 184 18.16 18.36 -7.50
CA ARG A 184 18.39 19.00 -8.81
C ARG A 184 19.15 18.08 -9.77
N GLY A 185 19.09 18.36 -11.06
CA GLY A 185 19.84 17.60 -12.06
C GLY A 185 21.36 17.77 -11.93
N ILE A 186 22.10 16.78 -12.43
CA ILE A 186 23.55 16.79 -12.59
C ILE A 186 23.85 16.86 -14.08
N LYS A 187 24.48 17.95 -14.49
CA LYS A 187 25.05 18.12 -15.83
C LYS A 187 26.55 18.32 -15.70
N ILE A 188 27.34 17.50 -16.37
CA ILE A 188 28.80 17.56 -16.33
C ILE A 188 29.38 17.46 -17.73
N SER A 189 30.35 18.31 -18.02
CA SER A 189 31.13 18.26 -19.26
C SER A 189 32.60 18.49 -18.95
N ILE A 190 33.46 17.95 -19.81
CA ILE A 190 34.90 18.22 -19.81
C ILE A 190 35.33 18.62 -21.22
N GLU A 191 36.47 19.28 -21.31
CA GLU A 191 37.17 19.46 -22.57
C GLU A 191 38.11 18.28 -22.86
N LYS A 192 38.50 18.15 -24.12
CA LYS A 192 39.52 17.19 -24.51
C LYS A 192 40.84 17.58 -23.87
N ASN A 193 41.51 16.60 -23.26
CA ASN A 193 42.86 16.82 -22.74
C ASN A 193 43.78 17.30 -23.86
N GLN A 194 44.53 18.38 -23.59
CA GLN A 194 45.48 18.94 -24.53
C GLN A 194 46.73 18.06 -24.64
N LYS A 195 47.48 18.19 -25.74
CA LYS A 195 48.79 17.55 -25.87
C LYS A 195 49.76 18.19 -24.87
N GLY A 196 50.45 17.37 -24.08
CA GLY A 196 51.57 17.83 -23.26
C GLY A 196 52.77 18.22 -24.11
N GLN A 197 53.82 18.77 -23.48
CA GLN A 197 55.06 19.17 -24.14
C GLN A 197 55.73 18.00 -24.90
N ASP A 198 55.50 16.75 -24.46
CA ASP A 198 55.99 15.53 -25.09
C ASP A 198 55.16 15.06 -26.31
N GLY A 199 54.16 15.86 -26.74
CA GLY A 199 53.27 15.55 -27.86
C GLY A 199 52.22 14.46 -27.59
N LYS A 200 52.25 13.82 -26.41
CA LYS A 200 51.27 12.83 -25.95
C LYS A 200 50.08 13.50 -25.26
N VAL A 201 48.89 12.93 -25.46
CA VAL A 201 47.66 13.35 -24.76
C VAL A 201 47.57 12.58 -23.44
N ALA A 202 47.40 13.30 -22.32
CA ALA A 202 47.18 12.68 -21.02
C ALA A 202 45.88 11.87 -21.04
N GLU A 203 45.88 10.68 -20.44
CA GLU A 203 44.68 9.86 -20.38
C GLU A 203 43.56 10.57 -19.61
N VAL A 204 42.32 10.48 -20.11
CA VAL A 204 41.15 11.05 -19.43
C VAL A 204 40.72 10.11 -18.31
N SER A 205 40.75 10.62 -17.07
CA SER A 205 40.50 9.81 -15.86
C SER A 205 39.08 9.23 -15.78
N VAL A 206 38.07 9.97 -16.25
CA VAL A 206 36.68 9.52 -16.36
C VAL A 206 36.14 9.87 -17.74
N ARG A 207 35.83 8.86 -18.55
CA ARG A 207 35.39 9.05 -19.95
C ARG A 207 33.88 9.20 -20.08
N SER A 208 33.12 8.46 -19.29
CA SER A 208 31.66 8.41 -19.37
C SER A 208 30.99 8.13 -18.02
N LEU A 209 29.75 8.61 -17.91
CA LEU A 209 28.86 8.43 -16.78
C LEU A 209 27.51 7.86 -17.26
N ASN A 210 26.71 7.34 -16.34
CA ASN A 210 25.29 7.02 -16.54
C ASN A 210 24.97 5.99 -17.64
N GLY A 211 25.85 5.03 -17.90
CA GLY A 211 25.64 3.99 -18.90
C GLY A 211 26.04 4.45 -20.30
N GLY A 212 27.20 5.11 -20.44
CA GLY A 212 27.81 5.44 -21.72
C GLY A 212 27.67 6.88 -22.19
N GLN A 213 27.20 7.82 -21.34
CA GLN A 213 27.19 9.24 -21.70
C GLN A 213 28.61 9.80 -21.58
N LYS A 214 29.22 10.15 -22.71
CA LYS A 214 30.57 10.73 -22.75
C LYS A 214 30.60 12.11 -22.10
N LEU A 215 31.66 12.39 -21.34
CA LEU A 215 31.85 13.70 -20.72
C LEU A 215 32.36 14.76 -21.70
N GLU A 216 33.11 14.33 -22.72
CA GLU A 216 33.57 15.21 -23.78
C GLU A 216 32.43 15.63 -24.71
N GLY A 217 32.45 16.89 -25.15
CA GLY A 217 31.49 17.43 -26.11
C GLY A 217 30.19 17.88 -25.44
N LYS A 218 29.08 17.16 -25.65
CA LYS A 218 27.77 17.54 -25.10
C LYS A 218 27.66 17.37 -23.58
N GLY A 219 28.58 16.62 -22.98
CA GLY A 219 28.54 16.26 -21.56
C GLY A 219 27.51 15.18 -21.24
N SER A 220 27.51 14.76 -19.98
CA SER A 220 26.51 13.89 -19.40
C SER A 220 25.43 14.70 -18.69
N GLU A 221 24.16 14.36 -18.93
CA GLU A 221 23.00 14.95 -18.28
C GLU A 221 22.17 13.86 -17.57
N ASN A 222 21.91 14.09 -16.28
CA ASN A 222 21.10 13.22 -15.44
C ASN A 222 20.22 14.03 -14.50
N TYR A 223 18.91 13.96 -14.68
CA TYR A 223 17.91 14.58 -13.79
C TYR A 223 17.28 13.57 -12.83
N GLY A 224 17.85 12.37 -12.75
CA GLY A 224 17.48 11.31 -11.82
C GLY A 224 16.29 10.48 -12.24
N ARG A 225 15.72 9.80 -11.26
CA ARG A 225 14.56 8.91 -11.37
C ARG A 225 13.55 9.23 -10.29
N LEU A 226 12.27 9.09 -10.62
CA LEU A 226 11.15 9.25 -9.70
C LEU A 226 10.61 7.88 -9.33
N SER A 227 10.62 7.58 -8.04
CA SER A 227 10.01 6.38 -7.47
C SER A 227 8.73 6.77 -6.74
N LEU A 228 7.66 6.03 -7.01
CA LEU A 228 6.34 6.25 -6.46
C LEU A 228 5.90 5.01 -5.69
N THR A 229 5.31 5.23 -4.52
CA THR A 229 4.72 4.16 -3.70
C THR A 229 3.27 4.48 -3.37
N ARG A 230 2.42 3.46 -3.38
CA ARG A 230 1.03 3.51 -2.93
C ARG A 230 0.76 2.32 -2.03
N LEU A 231 0.02 2.53 -0.95
CA LEU A 231 -0.25 1.54 0.11
C LEU A 231 -1.38 0.56 -0.23
N ASP A 232 -1.68 0.39 -1.52
CA ASP A 232 -2.60 -0.62 -2.06
C ASP A 232 -2.01 -1.24 -3.34
N ALA A 233 -2.69 -2.23 -3.91
CA ALA A 233 -2.21 -2.93 -5.11
C ALA A 233 -2.56 -2.24 -6.45
N ARG A 234 -3.35 -1.16 -6.44
CA ARG A 234 -3.83 -0.51 -7.67
C ARG A 234 -2.68 0.15 -8.42
N ASP A 235 -2.75 0.19 -9.74
CA ASP A 235 -1.70 0.81 -10.54
C ASP A 235 -1.61 2.32 -10.29
N ILE A 236 -0.40 2.86 -10.41
CA ILE A 236 -0.12 4.29 -10.36
C ILE A 236 -0.05 4.77 -11.81
N VAL A 237 -1.12 5.41 -12.27
CA VAL A 237 -1.22 5.90 -13.65
C VAL A 237 -0.79 7.36 -13.69
N VAL A 238 0.40 7.60 -14.25
CA VAL A 238 1.01 8.92 -14.38
C VAL A 238 0.83 9.45 -15.80
N MET A 239 0.10 10.56 -15.93
CA MET A 239 -0.15 11.21 -17.22
C MET A 239 0.41 12.63 -17.25
N SER A 240 0.71 13.11 -18.46
CA SER A 240 0.95 14.54 -18.68
C SER A 240 -0.36 15.30 -18.60
N ALA A 241 -0.38 16.45 -17.93
CA ALA A 241 -1.57 17.30 -17.90
C ALA A 241 -1.93 17.88 -19.27
N ALA A 242 -0.96 17.99 -20.19
CA ALA A 242 -1.21 18.44 -21.56
C ALA A 242 -1.77 17.34 -22.48
N ASN A 243 -1.46 16.07 -22.19
CA ASN A 243 -1.87 14.92 -23.01
C ASN A 243 -2.40 13.79 -22.13
N ALA A 244 -3.72 13.76 -21.94
CA ALA A 244 -4.43 12.77 -21.14
C ALA A 244 -4.60 11.39 -21.81
N LYS A 245 -3.90 11.13 -22.93
CA LYS A 245 -3.99 9.86 -23.69
C LYS A 245 -2.73 9.00 -23.66
N GLU A 246 -1.59 9.56 -23.26
CA GLU A 246 -0.31 8.85 -23.26
C GLU A 246 0.38 8.90 -21.88
N PRO A 247 1.05 7.82 -21.46
CA PRO A 247 1.88 7.80 -20.25
C PRO A 247 2.98 8.88 -20.28
N TYR A 248 3.36 9.39 -19.11
CA TYR A 248 4.25 10.54 -19.04
C TYR A 248 5.73 10.20 -19.35
N LYS A 249 6.07 10.16 -20.63
CA LYS A 249 7.41 9.85 -21.15
C LYS A 249 8.52 10.77 -20.62
N ALA A 250 8.26 12.07 -20.41
CA ALA A 250 9.28 13.01 -19.94
C ALA A 250 9.83 12.66 -18.54
N LEU A 251 9.00 12.02 -17.70
CA LEU A 251 9.38 11.55 -16.36
C LEU A 251 9.79 10.07 -16.33
N GLY A 252 9.91 9.43 -17.49
CA GLY A 252 10.26 8.01 -17.59
C GLY A 252 9.12 7.04 -17.28
N PHE A 253 7.88 7.52 -17.10
CA PHE A 253 6.69 6.67 -16.95
C PHE A 253 6.10 6.37 -18.32
N ASP A 254 6.81 5.57 -19.12
CA ASP A 254 6.29 5.00 -20.36
C ASP A 254 6.25 3.47 -20.28
N ASN A 255 5.56 2.83 -21.22
CA ASN A 255 5.34 1.38 -21.23
C ASN A 255 6.63 0.54 -21.32
N LYS A 256 7.79 1.14 -21.65
CA LYS A 256 9.06 0.41 -21.83
C LYS A 256 10.06 0.65 -20.70
N ARG A 257 10.05 1.84 -20.09
CA ARG A 257 11.04 2.27 -19.09
C ARG A 257 10.55 2.23 -17.66
N VAL A 258 9.24 2.10 -17.43
CA VAL A 258 8.68 1.99 -16.08
C VAL A 258 8.90 0.59 -15.52
N ALA A 259 9.45 0.52 -14.31
CA ALA A 259 9.47 -0.70 -13.52
C ALA A 259 8.37 -0.60 -12.46
N LYS A 260 7.43 -1.54 -12.44
CA LYS A 260 6.30 -1.53 -11.49
C LYS A 260 6.01 -2.94 -10.99
N THR A 261 5.73 -3.08 -9.71
CA THR A 261 5.32 -4.37 -9.11
C THR A 261 4.53 -4.13 -7.83
N VAL A 262 3.83 -5.16 -7.36
CA VAL A 262 3.18 -5.18 -6.05
C VAL A 262 4.02 -6.05 -5.13
N VAL A 263 4.29 -5.54 -3.93
CA VAL A 263 5.02 -6.24 -2.87
C VAL A 263 4.08 -6.43 -1.69
N ASN A 264 4.21 -7.54 -0.97
CA ASN A 264 3.40 -7.86 0.20
C ASN A 264 4.26 -8.25 1.41
N LEU A 265 3.62 -8.52 2.55
CA LEU A 265 4.30 -8.93 3.78
C LEU A 265 5.12 -10.23 3.62
N ARG A 266 4.68 -11.19 2.79
CA ARG A 266 5.42 -12.43 2.54
C ARG A 266 6.78 -12.15 1.89
N ASP A 267 6.83 -11.21 0.95
CA ASP A 267 8.05 -10.88 0.21
C ASP A 267 9.16 -10.36 1.13
N THR A 268 8.81 -9.84 2.32
CA THR A 268 9.78 -9.36 3.31
C THR A 268 10.61 -10.46 3.98
N MET A 269 10.14 -11.72 3.91
CA MET A 269 10.83 -12.88 4.51
C MET A 269 11.97 -13.42 3.63
N GLY A 270 12.03 -13.03 2.37
CA GLY A 270 13.03 -13.49 1.40
C GLY A 270 13.85 -12.36 0.81
N GLU A 271 14.76 -12.71 -0.11
CA GLU A 271 15.41 -11.72 -0.93
C GLU A 271 14.42 -11.10 -1.92
N PHE A 272 14.43 -9.77 -1.99
CA PHE A 272 13.64 -9.08 -2.99
C PHE A 272 14.17 -9.35 -4.39
N ASN A 273 13.27 -9.74 -5.28
CA ASN A 273 13.61 -10.05 -6.66
C ASN A 273 14.01 -8.80 -7.48
N LYS A 274 14.45 -9.02 -8.72
CA LYS A 274 14.92 -7.94 -9.63
C LYS A 274 13.82 -6.91 -9.93
N ASP A 275 12.56 -7.33 -10.00
CA ASP A 275 11.43 -6.44 -10.28
C ASP A 275 11.18 -5.49 -9.12
N VAL A 276 11.18 -6.00 -7.88
CA VAL A 276 11.06 -5.19 -6.66
C VAL A 276 12.25 -4.23 -6.55
N LYS A 277 13.47 -4.71 -6.80
CA LYS A 277 14.67 -3.84 -6.79
C LYS A 277 14.55 -2.68 -7.78
N SER A 278 14.10 -2.96 -9.00
CA SER A 278 13.95 -1.92 -10.03
C SER A 278 12.80 -0.96 -9.72
N ALA A 279 11.65 -1.49 -9.32
CA ALA A 279 10.43 -0.71 -9.10
C ALA A 279 10.46 0.10 -7.79
N SER A 280 11.21 -0.34 -6.77
CA SER A 280 11.43 0.41 -5.52
C SER A 280 12.43 1.58 -5.66
N GLY A 281 13.14 1.69 -6.77
CA GLY A 281 14.12 2.75 -6.98
C GLY A 281 15.51 2.48 -6.41
N ALA A 282 15.81 1.22 -6.03
CA ALA A 282 17.17 0.85 -5.63
C ALA A 282 18.17 0.96 -6.79
N ASN A 283 17.71 0.75 -8.02
CA ASN A 283 18.50 0.97 -9.24
C ASN A 283 18.47 2.46 -9.65
N TYR A 284 19.28 3.28 -8.99
CA TYR A 284 19.30 4.72 -9.22
C TYR A 284 19.82 5.13 -10.60
N ASN A 285 20.69 4.34 -11.24
CA ASN A 285 21.13 4.56 -12.62
C ASN A 285 21.43 3.24 -13.37
N ALA A 286 21.75 3.35 -14.67
CA ALA A 286 21.99 2.22 -15.54
C ALA A 286 23.20 1.36 -15.12
N VAL A 287 24.24 2.00 -14.59
CA VAL A 287 25.49 1.36 -14.15
C VAL A 287 25.26 0.45 -12.95
N ILE A 288 24.41 0.85 -12.02
CA ILE A 288 24.03 0.02 -10.86
C ILE A 288 23.01 -1.05 -11.25
N ALA A 289 22.13 -0.76 -12.20
CA ALA A 289 21.20 -1.74 -12.72
C ALA A 289 21.94 -2.90 -13.42
N SER A 290 22.99 -2.62 -14.19
CA SER A 290 23.79 -3.65 -14.87
C SER A 290 24.72 -4.43 -13.95
N GLY A 291 25.10 -3.86 -12.80
CA GLY A 291 25.98 -4.51 -11.82
C GLY A 291 25.40 -5.74 -11.12
N GLY A 292 24.08 -6.01 -11.25
CA GLY A 292 23.48 -7.28 -10.84
C GLY A 292 23.41 -7.56 -9.33
N ALA A 293 23.86 -6.64 -8.47
CA ALA A 293 23.84 -6.82 -7.02
C ALA A 293 22.41 -7.08 -6.49
N ALA A 294 22.24 -8.00 -5.55
CA ALA A 294 20.96 -8.21 -4.88
C ALA A 294 20.59 -7.00 -4.01
N MET A 295 19.29 -6.76 -3.79
CA MET A 295 18.84 -5.73 -2.85
C MET A 295 18.94 -6.17 -1.38
N GLY A 296 19.25 -7.45 -1.13
CA GLY A 296 19.18 -8.06 0.18
C GLY A 296 17.75 -8.41 0.60
N ALA A 297 17.62 -9.15 1.69
CA ALA A 297 16.35 -9.55 2.27
C ALA A 297 15.81 -8.49 3.24
N GLY A 298 14.49 -8.26 3.19
CA GLY A 298 13.77 -7.41 4.14
C GLY A 298 14.42 -6.04 4.41
N VAL A 299 14.83 -5.82 5.66
CA VAL A 299 15.33 -4.53 6.17
C VAL A 299 16.86 -4.37 6.10
N MET A 300 17.58 -5.29 5.46
CA MET A 300 19.05 -5.29 5.46
C MET A 300 19.67 -4.17 4.61
N THR A 301 18.88 -3.48 3.79
CA THR A 301 19.31 -2.30 3.04
C THR A 301 18.38 -1.13 3.29
N LEU A 302 18.90 0.09 3.16
CA LEU A 302 18.11 1.32 3.33
C LEU A 302 16.83 1.29 2.49
N ARG A 303 16.93 0.86 1.21
CA ARG A 303 15.77 0.83 0.33
C ARG A 303 14.82 -0.32 0.67
N GLY A 304 15.34 -1.49 1.05
CA GLY A 304 14.51 -2.59 1.56
C GLY A 304 13.71 -2.18 2.80
N ALA A 305 14.35 -1.51 3.76
CA ALA A 305 13.69 -1.01 4.97
C ALA A 305 12.55 -0.03 4.67
N MET A 306 12.75 0.90 3.73
CA MET A 306 11.68 1.83 3.30
C MET A 306 10.49 1.10 2.70
N VAL A 307 10.73 0.08 1.86
CA VAL A 307 9.65 -0.75 1.29
C VAL A 307 8.93 -1.54 2.38
N VAL A 308 9.66 -2.11 3.34
CA VAL A 308 9.08 -2.84 4.48
C VAL A 308 8.22 -1.92 5.37
N MET A 309 8.62 -0.65 5.56
CA MET A 309 7.81 0.32 6.30
C MET A 309 6.46 0.59 5.60
N ASP A 310 6.48 0.83 4.28
CA ASP A 310 5.24 1.00 3.51
C ASP A 310 4.38 -0.28 3.55
N ILE A 311 4.99 -1.47 3.48
CA ILE A 311 4.28 -2.76 3.58
C ILE A 311 3.61 -2.93 4.94
N ALA A 312 4.32 -2.61 6.02
CA ALA A 312 3.78 -2.65 7.37
C ALA A 312 2.62 -1.66 7.55
N GLU A 313 2.74 -0.43 7.04
CA GLU A 313 1.66 0.56 7.09
C GLU A 313 0.43 0.13 6.26
N SER A 314 0.64 -0.46 5.08
CA SER A 314 -0.46 -1.04 4.30
C SER A 314 -1.15 -2.17 5.06
N ALA A 315 -0.37 -3.04 5.72
CA ALA A 315 -0.89 -4.16 6.47
C ALA A 315 -1.74 -3.74 7.68
N THR A 316 -1.28 -2.74 8.44
CA THR A 316 -2.05 -2.20 9.57
C THR A 316 -3.36 -1.60 9.09
N LYS A 317 -3.35 -0.80 8.02
CA LYS A 317 -4.58 -0.23 7.43
C LYS A 317 -5.58 -1.29 6.98
N ILE A 318 -5.12 -2.39 6.39
CA ILE A 318 -6.00 -3.50 5.97
C ILE A 318 -6.59 -4.21 7.20
N LEU A 319 -5.77 -4.51 8.21
CA LEU A 319 -6.24 -5.16 9.44
C LEU A 319 -7.22 -4.27 10.22
N ASP A 320 -6.98 -2.96 10.27
CA ASP A 320 -7.87 -1.99 10.91
C ASP A 320 -9.22 -1.91 10.18
N ARG A 321 -9.22 -1.95 8.84
CA ARG A 321 -10.47 -2.07 8.06
C ARG A 321 -11.22 -3.36 8.40
N ILE A 322 -10.55 -4.51 8.40
CA ILE A 322 -11.19 -5.79 8.74
C ILE A 322 -11.78 -5.77 10.16
N ARG A 323 -11.07 -5.18 11.12
CA ARG A 323 -11.56 -5.01 12.51
C ARG A 323 -12.74 -4.05 12.60
N ALA A 324 -12.73 -2.96 11.83
CA ALA A 324 -13.84 -2.03 11.76
C ALA A 324 -15.10 -2.70 11.17
N ASP A 325 -14.96 -3.48 10.11
CA ASP A 325 -16.06 -4.23 9.50
C ASP A 325 -16.65 -5.27 10.48
N LEU A 326 -15.78 -6.00 11.20
CA LEU A 326 -16.19 -6.92 12.27
C LEU A 326 -16.92 -6.20 13.41
N GLY A 327 -16.40 -5.05 13.85
CA GLY A 327 -17.02 -4.23 14.89
C GLY A 327 -18.41 -3.73 14.47
N SER A 328 -18.58 -3.34 13.21
CA SER A 328 -19.86 -2.93 12.64
C SER A 328 -20.89 -4.07 12.66
N VAL A 329 -20.50 -5.27 12.19
CA VAL A 329 -21.36 -6.46 12.21
C VAL A 329 -21.71 -6.88 13.65
N GLN A 330 -20.74 -6.83 14.57
CA GLN A 330 -20.97 -7.12 15.99
C GLN A 330 -21.97 -6.13 16.60
N GLY A 331 -21.83 -4.83 16.30
CA GLY A 331 -22.76 -3.81 16.77
C GLY A 331 -24.19 -4.04 16.27
N GLN A 332 -24.34 -4.39 14.99
CA GLN A 332 -25.65 -4.80 14.44
C GLN A 332 -26.21 -6.03 15.15
N MET A 333 -25.42 -7.08 15.34
CA MET A 333 -25.86 -8.29 16.04
C MET A 333 -26.33 -8.01 17.47
N ILE A 334 -25.60 -7.21 18.24
CA ILE A 334 -25.99 -6.87 19.62
C ILE A 334 -27.33 -6.13 19.64
N SER A 335 -27.51 -5.14 18.75
CA SER A 335 -28.77 -4.40 18.64
C SER A 335 -29.94 -5.32 18.27
N THR A 336 -29.73 -6.19 17.28
CA THR A 336 -30.73 -7.16 16.84
C THR A 336 -31.07 -8.16 17.94
N VAL A 337 -30.10 -8.71 18.67
CA VAL A 337 -30.33 -9.64 19.79
C VAL A 337 -31.13 -8.99 20.91
N ASN A 338 -30.82 -7.73 21.26
CA ASN A 338 -31.57 -6.99 22.27
C ASN A 338 -33.03 -6.78 21.85
N ASN A 339 -33.27 -6.44 20.59
CA ASN A 339 -34.63 -6.27 20.05
C ASN A 339 -35.42 -7.59 20.01
N ILE A 340 -34.78 -8.68 19.55
CA ILE A 340 -35.41 -10.01 19.49
C ILE A 340 -35.75 -10.51 20.89
N SER A 341 -34.88 -10.28 21.87
CA SER A 341 -35.11 -10.71 23.25
C SER A 341 -36.35 -10.03 23.86
N VAL A 342 -36.51 -8.72 23.65
CA VAL A 342 -37.71 -7.99 24.08
C VAL A 342 -38.95 -8.49 23.34
N THR A 343 -38.84 -8.68 22.02
CA THR A 343 -39.95 -9.19 21.20
C THR A 343 -40.36 -10.60 21.61
N GLN A 344 -39.40 -11.48 21.91
CA GLN A 344 -39.65 -12.84 22.36
C GLN A 344 -40.41 -12.87 23.69
N VAL A 345 -40.02 -12.02 24.65
CA VAL A 345 -40.74 -11.90 25.94
C VAL A 345 -42.17 -11.42 25.73
N ASN A 346 -42.37 -10.40 24.89
CA ASN A 346 -43.70 -9.87 24.60
C ASN A 346 -44.59 -10.87 23.85
N VAL A 347 -44.05 -11.58 22.85
CA VAL A 347 -44.77 -12.61 22.10
C VAL A 347 -45.13 -13.78 23.00
N LYS A 348 -44.21 -14.25 23.85
CA LYS A 348 -44.49 -15.33 24.80
C LYS A 348 -45.56 -14.94 25.83
N ALA A 349 -45.55 -13.71 26.31
CA ALA A 349 -46.60 -13.20 27.21
C ALA A 349 -47.96 -13.13 26.50
N ALA A 350 -48.00 -12.66 25.26
CA ALA A 350 -49.22 -12.64 24.45
C ALA A 350 -49.73 -14.06 24.13
N GLU A 351 -48.84 -15.01 23.86
CA GLU A 351 -49.21 -16.42 23.66
C GLU A 351 -49.80 -17.03 24.95
N SER A 352 -49.16 -16.79 26.10
CA SER A 352 -49.65 -17.23 27.42
C SER A 352 -51.06 -16.70 27.68
N GLN A 353 -51.34 -15.43 27.42
CA GLN A 353 -52.68 -14.85 27.63
C GLN A 353 -53.78 -15.50 26.77
N ILE A 354 -53.44 -16.01 25.58
CA ILE A 354 -54.40 -16.66 24.68
C ILE A 354 -54.55 -18.15 25.00
N ARG A 355 -53.45 -18.82 25.38
CA ARG A 355 -53.38 -20.28 25.47
C ARG A 355 -53.52 -20.81 26.89
N GLU A 356 -52.97 -20.10 27.86
CA GLU A 356 -53.02 -20.51 29.26
C GLU A 356 -54.41 -20.24 29.84
N VAL A 357 -54.89 -21.19 30.64
CA VAL A 357 -56.19 -21.10 31.29
C VAL A 357 -56.00 -20.42 32.63
N ASP A 358 -56.87 -19.47 32.98
CA ASP A 358 -56.91 -18.93 34.33
C ASP A 358 -57.39 -20.02 35.30
N PHE A 359 -56.44 -20.56 36.07
CA PHE A 359 -56.70 -21.65 37.01
C PHE A 359 -57.76 -21.27 38.05
N ALA A 360 -57.90 -19.99 38.42
CA ALA A 360 -58.92 -19.57 39.36
C ALA A 360 -60.32 -19.72 38.76
N GLN A 361 -60.51 -19.30 37.51
CA GLN A 361 -61.79 -19.43 36.81
C GLN A 361 -62.10 -20.89 36.46
N GLU A 362 -61.11 -21.65 35.99
CA GLU A 362 -61.31 -23.05 35.62
C GLU A 362 -61.58 -23.92 36.85
N SER A 363 -60.93 -23.66 37.99
CA SER A 363 -61.22 -24.35 39.25
C SER A 363 -62.63 -24.05 39.76
N ALA A 364 -63.10 -22.81 39.62
CA ALA A 364 -64.46 -22.44 39.97
C ALA A 364 -65.49 -23.15 39.07
N ASN A 365 -65.25 -23.19 37.76
CA ASN A 365 -66.09 -23.90 36.81
C ASN A 365 -66.09 -25.40 37.06
N PHE A 366 -64.92 -26.01 37.28
CA PHE A 366 -64.78 -27.43 37.63
C PHE A 366 -65.56 -27.77 38.91
N ASN A 367 -65.40 -26.98 39.97
CA ASN A 367 -66.13 -27.17 41.22
C ASN A 367 -67.65 -27.02 41.01
N LYS A 368 -68.10 -26.01 40.26
CA LYS A 368 -69.51 -25.81 39.91
C LYS A 368 -70.06 -27.00 39.13
N LEU A 369 -69.35 -27.49 38.12
CA LEU A 369 -69.74 -28.64 37.30
C LEU A 369 -69.77 -29.93 38.12
N ASN A 370 -68.82 -30.12 39.05
CA ASN A 370 -68.79 -31.27 39.96
C ASN A 370 -69.99 -31.25 40.94
N ILE A 371 -70.30 -30.10 41.53
CA ILE A 371 -71.50 -29.91 42.37
C ILE A 371 -72.78 -30.15 41.55
N LEU A 372 -72.85 -29.65 40.31
CA LEU A 372 -73.98 -29.90 39.39
C LEU A 372 -74.10 -31.39 39.03
N ALA A 373 -73.01 -32.10 38.80
CA ALA A 373 -73.02 -33.53 38.51
C ALA A 373 -73.50 -34.35 39.72
N GLN A 374 -73.04 -34.01 40.93
CA GLN A 374 -73.54 -34.62 42.18
C GLN A 374 -75.03 -34.30 42.40
N SER A 375 -75.45 -33.05 42.17
CA SER A 375 -76.85 -32.63 42.29
C SER A 375 -77.73 -33.30 41.24
N GLY A 376 -77.24 -33.47 40.01
CA GLY A 376 -77.93 -34.14 38.92
C GLY A 376 -78.09 -35.65 39.17
N SER A 377 -77.06 -36.29 39.73
CA SER A 377 -77.13 -37.68 40.20
C SER A 377 -78.17 -37.84 41.32
N PHE A 378 -78.20 -36.91 42.28
CA PHE A 378 -79.22 -36.88 43.33
C PHE A 378 -80.63 -36.66 42.76
N ALA A 379 -80.79 -35.73 41.82
CA ALA A 379 -82.07 -35.48 41.15
C ALA A 379 -82.56 -36.68 40.33
N MET A 380 -81.66 -37.38 39.62
CA MET A 380 -81.98 -38.63 38.93
C MET A 380 -82.40 -39.74 39.91
N SER A 381 -81.69 -39.88 41.03
CA SER A 381 -82.06 -40.80 42.11
C SER A 381 -83.46 -40.49 42.66
N GLN A 382 -83.78 -39.21 42.88
CA GLN A 382 -85.09 -38.79 43.37
C GLN A 382 -86.20 -38.99 42.33
N ALA A 383 -85.96 -38.71 41.05
CA ALA A 383 -86.91 -38.94 39.97
C ALA A 383 -87.26 -40.43 39.82
N ASN A 384 -86.27 -41.33 39.94
CA ASN A 384 -86.50 -42.76 39.96
C ASN A 384 -87.37 -43.20 41.14
N ASN A 385 -87.17 -42.61 42.34
CA ASN A 385 -88.00 -42.89 43.51
C ASN A 385 -89.44 -42.37 43.36
N VAL A 386 -89.65 -41.22 42.72
CA VAL A 386 -91.00 -40.71 42.43
C VAL A 386 -91.75 -41.62 41.46
N GLN A 387 -91.08 -42.17 40.44
CA GLN A 387 -91.69 -43.17 39.56
C GLN A 387 -92.10 -44.44 40.31
N GLN A 388 -91.30 -44.89 41.29
CA GLN A 388 -91.68 -46.02 42.17
C GLN A 388 -92.87 -45.68 43.08
N ASN A 389 -92.98 -44.44 43.57
CA ASN A 389 -94.14 -43.99 44.36
C ASN A 389 -95.43 -43.92 43.54
N ILE A 390 -95.35 -43.59 42.25
CA ILE A 390 -96.52 -43.60 41.34
C ILE A 390 -96.98 -45.04 41.09
N LEU A 391 -96.06 -45.99 40.90
CA LEU A 391 -96.40 -47.41 40.78
C LEU A 391 -97.05 -47.96 42.06
N ARG A 392 -96.70 -47.40 43.22
CA ARG A 392 -97.30 -47.73 44.52
C ARG A 392 -98.68 -47.10 44.76
N LEU A 393 -99.05 -46.07 43.99
CA LEU A 393 -100.38 -45.42 44.02
C LEU A 393 -101.38 -46.02 43.02
N LEU A 394 -100.91 -46.88 42.11
CA LEU A 394 -101.72 -47.59 41.10
C LEU A 394 -102.01 -49.06 41.47
N GLN A 395 -101.51 -49.51 42.63
CA GLN A 395 -101.92 -50.75 43.32
C GLN A 395 -102.83 -50.39 44.48
#